data_AF-K0RXI8-F1
#
_entry.id   AF-K0RXI8-F1
#
_cell.length_a   1.000
_cell.length_b   1.000
_cell.length_c   1.000
_cell.angle_alpha   90.00
_cell.angle_beta   90.00
_cell.angle_gamma   90.00
#
_symmetry.space_group_name_H-M   'P 1'
#
loop_
_entity.id
_entity.type
_entity.pdbx_description
1 polymer ?
#
loop_
_entity_poly.entity_id
_entity_poly.type
_entity_poly.pdbx_seq_one_letter_code
_entity_poly.pdbx_strand_id
1 'polypeptide(L)'
;TAGNAAKVVVGGGAAVYGFNYYSENNAAAAADRERQLKLILGGDDEDDDDYDDDYDDDEDDDYEAFMKSKSGPPKASPASKPAQPKAEATPPPPAPTPPPPAPRPAPKPKKKLGIFARRKADARETDLAALVSPGAEAPEFATLLAQILTFGAPGRFPDVADLGPPPLETFDLDGARGMLAGSRSDLGLSDERSAEIFANVVNCMIIDIVDLAMSPLRGKDKDEKVAVDAINVVMDFMDHAASIFDAVAEGVTIKPVTYGGSLRRKDLEQMFSVYAGSTMGGLMSMDGGGATQDRVDTLQLVFGITDKKAEGLMQKHMMKTMMNMMKNPDAIKDMPGMEGMEEMMKMMGGEGGLPGMGMPGMDGADLSPEELKQTVSMMKELMDSGQVSEAELDEIRKQFREMYGDDISTLIGKAEAEGGTA
;
A
#
# COMPACT_ATOMS: atom_id res chain seq x y z
N THR A 1 29.50 49.52 38.03
CA THR A 1 28.35 48.73 38.53
C THR A 1 27.20 48.93 37.56
N ALA A 2 27.06 47.99 36.63
CA ALA A 2 26.02 47.99 35.61
C ALA A 2 24.89 47.05 36.03
N GLY A 3 23.65 47.46 35.78
CA GLY A 3 22.46 46.64 35.99
C GLY A 3 21.26 47.28 35.31
N ASN A 4 21.14 47.08 33.99
CA ASN A 4 19.89 47.33 33.25
C ASN A 4 19.35 45.99 32.75
N ALA A 5 18.19 45.61 33.27
CA ALA A 5 17.41 44.48 32.80
C ALA A 5 16.49 44.96 31.67
N ALA A 6 16.66 44.41 30.47
CA ALA A 6 15.68 44.49 29.39
C ALA A 6 15.24 43.06 29.04
N LYS A 7 14.01 42.70 29.43
CA LYS A 7 13.32 41.51 28.95
C LYS A 7 12.74 41.83 27.57
N VAL A 8 13.24 41.17 26.54
CA VAL A 8 12.63 41.14 25.20
C VAL A 8 11.66 39.96 25.16
N VAL A 9 10.38 40.25 24.98
CA VAL A 9 9.33 39.28 24.64
C VAL A 9 9.33 39.16 23.12
N VAL A 10 9.83 38.04 22.59
CA VAL A 10 9.63 37.63 21.19
C VAL A 10 9.29 36.15 21.21
N GLY A 11 8.02 35.82 20.97
CA GLY A 11 7.53 34.45 20.90
C GLY A 11 6.03 34.44 20.62
N GLY A 12 5.66 34.43 19.34
CA GLY A 12 4.26 34.28 18.93
C GLY A 12 4.03 34.38 17.42
N GLY A 13 4.62 35.39 16.74
CA GLY A 13 4.28 35.69 15.34
C GLY A 13 4.84 34.71 14.28
N ALA A 14 6.01 34.11 14.51
CA ALA A 14 6.66 33.28 13.49
C ALA A 14 6.03 31.88 13.31
N ALA A 15 5.33 31.36 14.32
CA ALA A 15 4.69 30.04 14.23
C ALA A 15 3.38 30.07 13.45
N VAL A 16 2.60 31.17 13.56
CA VAL A 16 1.31 31.33 12.86
C VAL A 16 1.51 31.55 11.37
N TYR A 17 2.55 32.31 10.97
CA TYR A 17 2.87 32.54 9.56
C TYR A 17 3.35 31.27 8.84
N GLY A 18 4.11 30.41 9.53
CA GLY A 18 4.56 29.13 8.97
C GLY A 18 3.44 28.12 8.79
N PHE A 19 2.43 28.12 9.68
CA PHE A 19 1.29 27.21 9.60
C PHE A 19 0.31 27.64 8.49
N ASN A 20 0.00 28.94 8.38
CA ASN A 20 -0.88 29.45 7.32
C ASN A 20 -0.25 29.31 5.92
N TYR A 21 1.05 29.55 5.76
CA TYR A 21 1.73 29.33 4.48
C TYR A 21 1.73 27.85 4.06
N TYR A 22 1.88 26.92 5.01
CA TYR A 22 1.82 25.49 4.71
C TYR A 22 0.39 25.01 4.42
N SER A 23 -0.63 25.56 5.10
CA SER A 23 -2.02 25.20 4.85
C SER A 23 -2.55 25.80 3.54
N GLU A 24 -2.25 27.07 3.24
CA GLU A 24 -2.68 27.75 2.00
C GLU A 24 -2.00 27.15 0.77
N ASN A 25 -0.70 26.82 0.84
CA ASN A 25 0.01 26.20 -0.27
C ASN A 25 -0.43 24.75 -0.50
N ASN A 26 -0.85 24.04 0.56
CA ASN A 26 -1.40 22.69 0.44
C ASN A 26 -2.86 22.73 -0.06
N ALA A 27 -3.63 23.77 0.27
CA ALA A 27 -4.98 23.96 -0.24
C ALA A 27 -4.98 24.32 -1.73
N ALA A 28 -4.11 25.24 -2.16
CA ALA A 28 -3.95 25.57 -3.58
C ALA A 28 -3.46 24.35 -4.39
N ALA A 29 -2.48 23.60 -3.85
CA ALA A 29 -2.02 22.36 -4.47
C ALA A 29 -3.02 21.19 -4.38
N ALA A 30 -3.99 21.24 -3.47
CA ALA A 30 -5.08 20.27 -3.39
C ALA A 30 -6.17 20.61 -4.40
N ALA A 31 -6.57 21.88 -4.50
CA ALA A 31 -7.53 22.36 -5.48
C ALA A 31 -7.03 22.16 -6.92
N ASP A 32 -5.74 22.40 -7.19
CA ASP A 32 -5.16 22.13 -8.50
C ASP A 32 -5.12 20.62 -8.80
N ARG A 33 -4.84 19.76 -7.80
CA ARG A 33 -4.92 18.30 -7.94
C ARG A 33 -6.36 17.81 -8.16
N GLU A 34 -7.33 18.41 -7.49
CA GLU A 34 -8.75 18.09 -7.62
C GLU A 34 -9.27 18.51 -8.99
N ARG A 35 -8.88 19.69 -9.47
CA ARG A 35 -9.17 20.12 -10.84
C ARG A 35 -8.53 19.19 -11.87
N GLN A 36 -7.26 18.83 -11.67
CA GLN A 36 -6.57 17.85 -12.53
C GLN A 36 -7.23 16.47 -12.46
N LEU A 37 -7.77 16.08 -11.30
CA LEU A 37 -8.54 14.84 -11.14
C LEU A 37 -9.90 14.90 -11.84
N LYS A 38 -10.64 16.02 -11.75
CA LYS A 38 -11.92 16.23 -12.46
C LYS A 38 -11.68 16.19 -13.96
N LEU A 39 -10.61 16.86 -14.42
CA LEU A 39 -10.08 16.67 -15.76
C LEU A 39 -9.87 15.17 -15.99
N ILE A 40 -9.12 14.44 -15.14
CA ILE A 40 -8.82 12.99 -15.22
C ILE A 40 -10.01 12.10 -15.51
N LEU A 41 -11.16 12.43 -14.93
CA LEU A 41 -12.37 11.64 -15.07
C LEU A 41 -13.21 12.03 -16.30
N GLY A 42 -12.75 13.02 -17.06
CA GLY A 42 -13.46 13.52 -18.25
C GLY A 42 -14.57 14.53 -17.91
N GLY A 43 -14.55 15.11 -16.71
CA GLY A 43 -15.42 16.23 -16.37
C GLY A 43 -14.91 17.50 -17.04
N ASP A 44 -15.72 18.09 -17.93
CA ASP A 44 -15.48 19.43 -18.44
C ASP A 44 -15.66 20.46 -17.29
N ASP A 45 -14.87 21.53 -17.29
CA ASP A 45 -14.87 22.62 -16.29
C ASP A 45 -16.23 23.40 -16.25
N GLU A 46 -17.26 23.00 -17.00
CA GLU A 46 -18.53 23.74 -17.19
C GLU A 46 -19.76 23.19 -16.42
N ASP A 47 -19.70 21.98 -15.86
CA ASP A 47 -20.79 21.43 -15.04
C ASP A 47 -20.40 21.55 -13.54
N ASP A 48 -20.82 22.68 -12.96
CA ASP A 48 -20.60 23.11 -11.58
C ASP A 48 -21.95 23.30 -10.88
N ASP A 49 -22.79 22.27 -10.95
CA ASP A 49 -24.04 22.16 -10.19
C ASP A 49 -23.83 21.32 -8.93
N ASP A 50 -23.48 22.04 -7.86
CA ASP A 50 -23.77 21.80 -6.43
C ASP A 50 -24.21 20.37 -6.06
N TYR A 51 -23.25 19.45 -5.91
CA TYR A 51 -23.43 18.27 -5.06
C TYR A 51 -23.05 18.63 -3.62
N ASP A 52 -24.05 19.15 -2.90
CA ASP A 52 -24.06 19.35 -1.46
C ASP A 52 -24.36 17.99 -0.80
N ASP A 53 -23.31 17.24 -0.41
CA ASP A 53 -23.44 15.94 0.26
C ASP A 53 -22.90 16.03 1.70
N ASP A 54 -23.74 16.56 2.58
CA ASP A 54 -23.59 16.52 4.03
C ASP A 54 -23.78 15.07 4.54
N TYR A 55 -22.72 14.27 4.51
CA TYR A 55 -22.62 13.03 5.31
C TYR A 55 -21.40 13.11 6.26
N ASP A 56 -21.62 13.75 7.41
CA ASP A 56 -20.79 13.59 8.61
C ASP A 56 -20.95 12.16 9.14
N ASP A 57 -19.96 11.28 8.90
CA ASP A 57 -19.83 9.99 9.60
C ASP A 57 -18.46 9.93 10.30
N ASP A 58 -18.42 10.50 11.51
CA ASP A 58 -17.27 10.48 12.43
C ASP A 58 -17.22 9.15 13.22
N GLU A 59 -16.74 8.03 12.65
CA GLU A 59 -16.34 6.85 13.44
C GLU A 59 -15.16 6.08 12.81
N ASP A 60 -13.95 6.64 12.89
CA ASP A 60 -12.74 5.96 12.36
C ASP A 60 -11.51 6.17 13.27
N ASP A 61 -11.56 5.68 14.52
CA ASP A 61 -10.39 5.66 15.42
C ASP A 61 -10.22 4.41 16.32
N ASP A 62 -11.02 3.35 16.15
CA ASP A 62 -11.02 2.22 17.11
C ASP A 62 -10.13 1.01 16.74
N TYR A 63 -9.50 1.00 15.56
CA TYR A 63 -8.71 -0.16 15.12
C TYR A 63 -7.31 -0.26 15.78
N GLU A 64 -6.70 0.84 16.22
CA GLU A 64 -5.39 0.78 16.92
C GLU A 64 -5.51 0.41 18.41
N ALA A 65 -6.66 0.60 19.05
CA ALA A 65 -6.84 0.36 20.48
C ALA A 65 -6.89 -1.13 20.83
N PHE A 66 -7.38 -1.99 19.92
CA PHE A 66 -7.51 -3.42 20.17
C PHE A 66 -6.16 -4.18 20.15
N MET A 67 -5.17 -3.70 19.39
CA MET A 67 -3.85 -4.34 19.29
C MET A 67 -2.89 -4.00 20.45
N LYS A 68 -3.21 -3.00 21.30
CA LYS A 68 -2.28 -2.48 22.31
C LYS A 68 -2.54 -2.95 23.75
N SER A 69 -3.57 -3.76 24.00
CA SER A 69 -3.98 -4.21 25.34
C SER A 69 -3.54 -5.64 25.69
N LYS A 70 -2.25 -5.98 25.52
CA LYS A 70 -1.64 -7.13 26.24
C LYS A 70 -0.29 -6.73 26.83
N SER A 71 -0.32 -6.03 27.96
CA SER A 71 0.82 -5.98 28.89
C SER A 71 0.52 -6.91 30.07
N GLY A 72 1.38 -7.90 30.27
CA GLY A 72 1.25 -8.91 31.32
C GLY A 72 1.41 -8.34 32.75
N PRO A 73 1.14 -9.16 33.78
CA PRO A 73 1.05 -8.69 35.16
C PRO A 73 2.42 -8.26 35.73
N PRO A 74 2.43 -7.34 36.72
CA PRO A 74 3.66 -6.73 37.21
C PRO A 74 4.46 -7.71 38.09
N LYS A 75 5.76 -7.87 37.77
CA LYS A 75 6.71 -8.55 38.65
C LYS A 75 6.97 -7.70 39.89
N ALA A 76 6.77 -8.33 41.04
CA ALA A 76 7.02 -7.80 42.37
C ALA A 76 8.49 -7.32 42.55
N SER A 77 8.63 -6.14 43.15
CA SER A 77 9.91 -5.61 43.64
C SER A 77 10.38 -6.38 44.89
N PRO A 78 11.67 -6.70 45.05
CA PRO A 78 12.20 -7.08 46.34
C PRO A 78 12.61 -5.83 47.15
N ALA A 79 12.29 -5.93 48.43
CA ALA A 79 12.41 -4.94 49.48
C ALA A 79 13.85 -4.50 49.79
N SER A 80 13.91 -3.30 50.37
CA SER A 80 15.10 -2.63 50.88
C SER A 80 15.53 -3.12 52.27
N LYS A 81 16.82 -2.82 52.59
CA LYS A 81 17.49 -2.66 53.91
C LYS A 81 18.26 -3.87 54.49
N PRO A 82 19.27 -3.65 55.38
CA PRO A 82 19.80 -2.39 55.94
C PRO A 82 21.32 -2.19 55.84
N ALA A 83 21.73 -0.94 56.02
CA ALA A 83 23.11 -0.51 56.27
C ALA A 83 23.55 -0.76 57.73
N GLN A 84 24.82 -1.07 57.94
CA GLN A 84 25.59 -0.89 59.19
C GLN A 84 27.10 -1.17 58.92
N PRO A 85 28.05 -0.79 59.79
CA PRO A 85 28.49 0.57 60.11
C PRO A 85 29.99 0.79 59.77
N LYS A 86 30.39 2.07 59.65
CA LYS A 86 31.81 2.47 59.59
C LYS A 86 32.52 2.18 60.92
N ALA A 87 33.73 1.63 60.85
CA ALA A 87 34.73 1.67 61.91
C ALA A 87 36.08 2.15 61.36
N GLU A 88 36.59 3.23 61.95
CA GLU A 88 38.01 3.64 62.02
C GLU A 88 38.85 2.56 62.74
N ALA A 89 40.17 2.43 62.67
CA ALA A 89 41.26 2.95 61.87
C ALA A 89 42.53 2.13 62.27
N THR A 90 43.48 1.92 61.36
CA THR A 90 44.93 1.90 61.67
C THR A 90 45.74 1.95 60.36
N PRO A 91 46.84 2.74 60.27
CA PRO A 91 47.65 2.89 59.06
C PRO A 91 48.81 1.86 59.02
N PRO A 92 49.21 1.38 57.83
CA PRO A 92 50.55 1.69 57.28
C PRO A 92 50.59 1.59 55.72
N PRO A 93 51.76 1.57 55.03
CA PRO A 93 52.94 2.45 54.96
C PRO A 93 52.93 3.29 53.64
N PRO A 94 53.92 4.17 53.32
CA PRO A 94 53.81 5.05 52.16
C PRO A 94 54.00 4.30 50.84
N ALA A 95 53.00 4.39 49.96
CA ALA A 95 53.06 3.87 48.60
C ALA A 95 53.67 4.91 47.63
N PRO A 96 54.42 4.46 46.60
CA PRO A 96 55.21 5.31 45.71
C PRO A 96 54.33 6.19 44.81
N THR A 97 54.85 7.38 44.48
CA THR A 97 54.23 8.37 43.60
C THR A 97 53.82 7.78 42.25
N PRO A 98 52.56 7.98 41.80
CA PRO A 98 52.11 7.53 40.49
C PRO A 98 52.78 8.34 39.36
N PRO A 99 53.10 7.72 38.22
CA PRO A 99 53.61 8.42 37.04
C PRO A 99 52.56 9.37 36.46
N PRO A 100 52.98 10.42 35.74
CA PRO A 100 52.08 11.43 35.20
C PRO A 100 51.04 10.80 34.24
N PRO A 101 49.79 11.28 34.25
CA PRO A 101 48.72 10.72 33.43
C PRO A 101 49.05 10.90 31.95
N ALA A 102 48.90 9.81 31.18
CA ALA A 102 49.03 9.83 29.74
C ALA A 102 48.04 10.84 29.11
N PRO A 103 48.44 11.55 28.03
CA PRO A 103 47.60 12.54 27.39
C PRO A 103 46.30 11.90 26.89
N ARG A 104 45.16 12.50 27.25
CA ARG A 104 43.84 12.05 26.78
C ARG A 104 43.79 12.14 25.25
N PRO A 105 43.32 11.11 24.53
CA PRO A 105 43.16 11.16 23.09
C PRO A 105 42.18 12.28 22.71
N ALA A 106 42.56 13.09 21.73
CA ALA A 106 41.75 14.19 21.22
C ALA A 106 40.36 13.69 20.77
N PRO A 107 39.29 14.46 20.99
CA PRO A 107 37.94 14.08 20.58
C PRO A 107 37.90 13.88 19.06
N LYS A 108 37.51 12.68 18.62
CA LYS A 108 37.35 12.36 17.20
C LYS A 108 36.32 13.31 16.58
N PRO A 109 36.57 13.86 15.38
CA PRO A 109 35.61 14.73 14.70
C PRO A 109 34.32 13.94 14.44
N LYS A 110 33.19 14.48 14.90
CA LYS A 110 31.86 13.93 14.61
C LYS A 110 31.66 13.98 13.09
N LYS A 111 31.59 12.81 12.45
CA LYS A 111 31.18 12.68 11.05
C LYS A 111 29.78 13.29 10.93
N LYS A 112 29.67 14.40 10.20
CA LYS A 112 28.38 14.92 9.74
C LYS A 112 27.79 13.82 8.84
N LEU A 113 26.66 13.23 9.23
CA LEU A 113 25.84 12.42 8.34
C LEU A 113 25.33 13.35 7.24
N GLY A 114 26.04 13.38 6.12
CA GLY A 114 25.51 13.94 4.88
C GLY A 114 24.38 13.04 4.42
N ILE A 115 23.15 13.56 4.51
CA ILE A 115 21.94 12.98 3.93
C ILE A 115 22.04 13.21 2.41
N PHE A 116 22.99 12.54 1.77
CA PHE A 116 22.92 12.29 0.35
C PHE A 116 22.28 10.92 0.23
N ALA A 117 20.95 10.91 0.08
CA ALA A 117 20.26 9.75 -0.45
C ALA A 117 20.94 9.45 -1.79
N ARG A 118 21.80 8.41 -1.81
CA ARG A 118 22.33 7.88 -3.06
C ARG A 118 21.09 7.49 -3.86
N ARG A 119 20.77 8.28 -4.90
CA ARG A 119 19.85 7.83 -5.96
C ARG A 119 20.33 6.42 -6.31
N LYS A 120 19.43 5.43 -6.25
CA LYS A 120 19.77 4.07 -6.64
C LYS A 120 20.38 4.17 -8.04
N ALA A 121 21.47 3.45 -8.28
CA ALA A 121 22.24 3.57 -9.53
C ALA A 121 21.40 3.26 -10.79
N ASP A 122 20.20 2.70 -10.62
CA ASP A 122 19.24 2.35 -11.65
C ASP A 122 17.94 3.19 -11.60
N ALA A 123 17.94 4.33 -10.91
CA ALA A 123 16.75 5.19 -10.87
C ALA A 123 16.61 5.95 -12.20
N ARG A 124 15.49 5.73 -12.89
CA ARG A 124 15.09 6.49 -14.07
C ARG A 124 14.83 7.95 -13.74
N GLU A 125 14.86 8.79 -14.77
CA GLU A 125 14.49 10.20 -14.62
C GLU A 125 13.04 10.32 -14.16
N THR A 126 12.78 11.29 -13.28
CA THR A 126 11.47 11.53 -12.66
C THR A 126 10.90 12.89 -13.03
N ASP A 127 11.65 13.68 -13.80
CA ASP A 127 11.28 15.03 -14.21
C ASP A 127 11.35 15.12 -15.74
N LEU A 128 10.18 15.28 -16.38
CA LEU A 128 10.08 15.39 -17.83
C LEU A 128 10.83 16.61 -18.36
N ALA A 129 10.84 17.72 -17.61
CA ALA A 129 11.55 18.93 -18.01
C ALA A 129 13.06 18.70 -18.16
N ALA A 130 13.63 17.78 -17.37
CA ALA A 130 15.02 17.39 -17.50
C ALA A 130 15.31 16.67 -18.83
N LEU A 131 14.37 15.83 -19.30
CA LEU A 131 14.49 15.03 -20.53
C LEU A 131 14.32 15.85 -21.81
N VAL A 132 13.48 16.89 -21.78
CA VAL A 132 13.22 17.75 -22.95
C VAL A 132 14.08 19.02 -22.97
N SER A 133 14.95 19.19 -21.96
CA SER A 133 15.85 20.34 -21.90
C SER A 133 16.86 20.32 -23.05
N PRO A 134 17.31 21.48 -23.57
CA PRO A 134 18.25 21.55 -24.70
C PRO A 134 19.62 20.86 -24.48
N GLY A 135 19.95 20.47 -23.24
CA GLY A 135 21.18 19.76 -22.89
C GLY A 135 20.98 18.25 -22.63
N ALA A 136 19.76 17.74 -22.76
CA ALA A 136 19.43 16.34 -22.54
C ALA A 136 19.91 15.44 -23.70
N GLU A 137 19.83 14.13 -23.50
CA GLU A 137 20.10 13.15 -24.56
C GLU A 137 18.88 13.07 -25.49
N ALA A 138 19.01 13.62 -26.71
CA ALA A 138 17.97 13.65 -27.74
C ALA A 138 16.63 14.28 -27.29
N PRO A 139 16.62 15.56 -26.87
CA PRO A 139 15.43 16.23 -26.36
C PRO A 139 14.28 16.30 -27.38
N GLU A 140 14.59 16.36 -28.68
CA GLU A 140 13.58 16.37 -29.74
C GLU A 140 12.82 15.03 -29.81
N PHE A 141 13.54 13.91 -29.62
CA PHE A 141 12.94 12.58 -29.57
C PHE A 141 12.10 12.38 -28.30
N ALA A 142 12.61 12.83 -27.14
CA ALA A 142 11.88 12.78 -25.88
C ALA A 142 10.60 13.64 -25.93
N THR A 143 10.67 14.82 -26.55
CA THR A 143 9.51 15.71 -26.75
C THR A 143 8.46 15.04 -27.63
N LEU A 144 8.87 14.50 -28.79
CA LEU A 144 7.96 13.79 -29.70
C LEU A 144 7.28 12.60 -29.01
N LEU A 145 8.04 11.81 -28.23
CA LEU A 145 7.52 10.71 -27.43
C LEU A 145 6.48 11.17 -26.43
N ALA A 146 6.79 12.18 -25.63
CA ALA A 146 5.87 12.70 -24.62
C ALA A 146 4.55 13.17 -25.26
N GLN A 147 4.62 13.88 -26.39
CA GLN A 147 3.44 14.35 -27.12
C GLN A 147 2.61 13.22 -27.72
N ILE A 148 3.22 12.14 -28.22
CA ILE A 148 2.47 10.97 -28.73
C ILE A 148 1.84 10.17 -27.59
N LEU A 149 2.53 10.10 -26.45
CA LEU A 149 2.05 9.37 -25.29
C LEU A 149 0.85 10.05 -24.62
N THR A 150 0.62 11.35 -24.82
CA THR A 150 -0.58 12.03 -24.28
C THR A 150 -1.88 11.46 -24.83
N PHE A 151 -1.87 10.80 -25.99
CA PHE A 151 -3.06 10.13 -26.53
C PHE A 151 -3.52 8.94 -25.67
N GLY A 152 -2.62 8.34 -24.89
CA GLY A 152 -2.95 7.27 -23.94
C GLY A 152 -3.64 7.76 -22.67
N ALA A 153 -3.52 9.05 -22.37
CA ALA A 153 -4.29 9.72 -21.33
C ALA A 153 -4.53 11.19 -21.71
N PRO A 154 -5.54 11.45 -22.57
CA PRO A 154 -5.81 12.78 -23.10
C PRO A 154 -6.09 13.80 -21.99
N GLY A 155 -5.50 14.99 -22.10
CA GLY A 155 -5.68 16.08 -21.14
C GLY A 155 -5.02 15.87 -19.77
N ARG A 156 -4.13 14.87 -19.61
CA ARG A 156 -3.50 14.55 -18.30
C ARG A 156 -2.12 15.16 -18.11
N PHE A 157 -1.56 15.71 -19.18
CA PHE A 157 -0.19 16.17 -19.22
C PHE A 157 -0.15 17.64 -19.67
N PRO A 158 -0.57 18.58 -18.80
CA PRO A 158 -0.57 20.00 -19.14
C PRO A 158 0.84 20.49 -19.52
N ASP A 159 1.86 20.03 -18.82
CA ASP A 159 3.26 20.38 -19.08
C ASP A 159 3.74 19.94 -20.47
N VAL A 160 3.13 18.90 -21.06
CA VAL A 160 3.46 18.44 -22.42
C VAL A 160 2.83 19.35 -23.47
N ALA A 161 1.66 19.93 -23.18
CA ALA A 161 1.01 20.88 -24.09
C ALA A 161 1.86 22.15 -24.28
N ASP A 162 2.63 22.53 -23.26
CA ASP A 162 3.56 23.66 -23.32
C ASP A 162 4.81 23.40 -24.17
N LEU A 163 5.09 22.14 -24.52
CA LEU A 163 6.26 21.77 -25.35
C LEU A 163 6.06 22.07 -26.84
N GLY A 164 4.83 22.37 -27.26
CA GLY A 164 4.49 22.71 -28.64
C GLY A 164 3.21 22.03 -29.12
N PRO A 165 2.76 22.33 -30.35
CA PRO A 165 1.56 21.73 -30.90
C PRO A 165 1.73 20.20 -31.00
N PRO A 166 0.65 19.43 -30.78
CA PRO A 166 0.71 17.98 -30.90
C PRO A 166 1.11 17.60 -32.33
N PRO A 167 1.91 16.54 -32.51
CA PRO A 167 2.39 16.10 -33.82
C PRO A 167 1.27 15.55 -34.71
N LEU A 168 0.15 15.15 -34.09
CA LEU A 168 -1.02 14.56 -34.73
C LEU A 168 -2.28 15.27 -34.22
N GLU A 169 -3.26 15.47 -35.10
CA GLU A 169 -4.59 15.98 -34.69
C GLU A 169 -5.43 14.88 -34.02
N THR A 170 -5.28 13.64 -34.50
CA THR A 170 -5.94 12.44 -33.98
C THR A 170 -4.92 11.31 -33.85
N PHE A 171 -5.10 10.42 -32.88
CA PHE A 171 -4.20 9.28 -32.74
C PHE A 171 -4.32 8.34 -33.94
N ASP A 172 -3.20 8.13 -34.62
CA ASP A 172 -3.00 7.13 -35.65
C ASP A 172 -1.76 6.31 -35.28
N LEU A 173 -1.95 5.02 -34.98
CA LEU A 173 -0.87 4.17 -34.50
C LEU A 173 0.24 4.04 -35.54
N ASP A 174 -0.10 3.84 -36.81
CA ASP A 174 0.90 3.66 -37.87
C ASP A 174 1.65 4.97 -38.15
N GLY A 175 0.95 6.10 -38.16
CA GLY A 175 1.53 7.44 -38.24
C GLY A 175 2.49 7.73 -37.08
N ALA A 176 2.06 7.49 -35.84
CA ALA A 176 2.89 7.66 -34.65
C ALA A 176 4.16 6.81 -34.69
N ARG A 177 4.01 5.52 -35.06
CA ARG A 177 5.15 4.59 -35.24
C ARG A 177 6.12 5.09 -36.32
N GLY A 178 5.60 5.56 -37.45
CA GLY A 178 6.40 6.13 -38.53
C GLY A 178 7.18 7.38 -38.11
N MET A 179 6.55 8.30 -37.36
CA MET A 179 7.21 9.51 -36.85
C MET A 179 8.32 9.18 -35.85
N LEU A 180 8.08 8.25 -34.93
CA LEU A 180 9.06 7.81 -33.95
C LEU A 180 10.26 7.11 -34.61
N ALA A 181 10.01 6.19 -35.54
CA ALA A 181 11.06 5.50 -36.28
C ALA A 181 11.89 6.46 -37.15
N GLY A 182 11.23 7.45 -37.77
CA GLY A 182 11.88 8.51 -38.54
C GLY A 182 12.78 9.38 -37.66
N SER A 183 12.24 9.94 -36.57
CA SER A 183 12.99 10.78 -35.64
C SER A 183 14.18 10.05 -35.02
N ARG A 184 14.00 8.78 -34.63
CA ARG A 184 15.07 7.91 -34.14
C ARG A 184 16.21 7.75 -35.16
N SER A 185 15.85 7.52 -36.42
CA SER A 185 16.80 7.35 -37.53
C SER A 185 17.55 8.64 -37.84
N ASP A 186 16.84 9.77 -37.88
CA ASP A 186 17.41 11.10 -38.16
C ASP A 186 18.44 11.52 -37.09
N LEU A 187 18.19 11.13 -35.84
CA LEU A 187 19.09 11.40 -34.70
C LEU A 187 20.17 10.33 -34.52
N GLY A 188 20.15 9.25 -35.30
CA GLY A 188 21.13 8.17 -35.22
C GLY A 188 21.12 7.41 -33.89
N LEU A 189 19.95 7.29 -33.25
CA LEU A 189 19.80 6.58 -31.98
C LEU A 189 19.76 5.06 -32.20
N SER A 190 20.52 4.32 -31.38
CA SER A 190 20.41 2.84 -31.35
C SER A 190 19.10 2.41 -30.69
N ASP A 191 18.65 1.19 -30.96
CA ASP A 191 17.43 0.64 -30.35
C ASP A 191 17.53 0.65 -28.81
N GLU A 192 18.69 0.35 -28.23
CA GLU A 192 18.86 0.36 -26.77
C GLU A 192 18.77 1.76 -26.17
N ARG A 193 19.33 2.77 -26.86
CA ARG A 193 19.26 4.16 -26.41
C ARG A 193 17.84 4.71 -26.53
N SER A 194 17.17 4.46 -27.64
CA SER A 194 15.78 4.89 -27.82
C SER A 194 14.86 4.21 -26.80
N ALA A 195 15.09 2.93 -26.48
CA ALA A 195 14.34 2.21 -25.46
C ALA A 195 14.53 2.80 -24.05
N GLU A 196 15.74 3.21 -23.69
CA GLU A 196 15.99 3.86 -22.40
C GLU A 196 15.40 5.27 -22.32
N ILE A 197 15.47 6.06 -23.40
CA ILE A 197 14.79 7.37 -23.46
C ILE A 197 13.29 7.17 -23.31
N PHE A 198 12.70 6.21 -24.03
CA PHE A 198 11.30 5.84 -23.91
C PHE A 198 10.92 5.48 -22.48
N ALA A 199 11.69 4.61 -21.83
CA ALA A 199 11.41 4.18 -20.47
C ALA A 199 11.51 5.35 -19.46
N ASN A 200 12.39 6.32 -19.68
CA ASN A 200 12.48 7.53 -18.86
C ASN A 200 11.27 8.46 -19.07
N VAL A 201 10.84 8.68 -20.32
CA VAL A 201 9.65 9.50 -20.63
C VAL A 201 8.39 8.87 -20.03
N VAL A 202 8.19 7.56 -20.26
CA VAL A 202 7.05 6.82 -19.68
C VAL A 202 7.08 6.88 -18.16
N ASN A 203 8.25 6.74 -17.52
CA ASN A 203 8.34 6.86 -16.06
C ASN A 203 7.92 8.25 -15.56
N CYS A 204 8.38 9.34 -16.21
CA CYS A 204 7.98 10.70 -15.83
C CYS A 204 6.46 10.86 -15.93
N MET A 205 5.86 10.43 -17.04
CA MET A 205 4.42 10.54 -17.27
C MET A 205 3.60 9.63 -16.34
N ILE A 206 4.05 8.41 -16.04
CA ILE A 206 3.42 7.53 -15.05
C ILE A 206 3.40 8.20 -13.68
N ILE A 207 4.47 8.90 -13.28
CA ILE A 207 4.53 9.58 -11.99
C ILE A 207 3.38 10.59 -11.87
N ASP A 208 3.16 11.41 -12.89
CA ASP A 208 2.11 12.44 -12.88
C ASP A 208 0.72 11.82 -12.69
N ILE A 209 0.36 10.85 -13.52
CA ILE A 209 -0.98 10.23 -13.47
C ILE A 209 -1.19 9.36 -12.23
N VAL A 210 -0.15 8.70 -11.70
CA VAL A 210 -0.24 7.91 -10.46
C VAL A 210 -0.37 8.83 -9.24
N ASP A 211 0.38 9.94 -9.19
CA ASP A 211 0.30 10.91 -8.10
C ASP A 211 -1.10 11.54 -8.03
N LEU A 212 -1.72 11.75 -9.19
CA LEU A 212 -3.09 12.22 -9.29
C LEU A 212 -4.12 11.14 -8.92
N ALA A 213 -3.96 9.91 -9.40
CA ALA A 213 -4.84 8.79 -9.05
C ALA A 213 -4.81 8.43 -7.56
N MET A 214 -3.77 8.84 -6.82
CA MET A 214 -3.72 8.70 -5.35
C MET A 214 -4.57 9.76 -4.63
N SER A 215 -4.93 10.86 -5.27
CA SER A 215 -5.64 11.98 -4.64
C SER A 215 -6.96 11.58 -3.95
N PRO A 216 -7.86 10.79 -4.56
CA PRO A 216 -9.13 10.37 -3.95
C PRO A 216 -8.97 9.47 -2.73
N LEU A 217 -7.78 8.90 -2.53
CA LEU A 217 -7.47 8.01 -1.40
C LEU A 217 -6.78 8.75 -0.25
N ARG A 218 -6.61 10.07 -0.37
CA ARG A 218 -6.06 10.96 0.66
C ARG A 218 -7.19 11.69 1.37
N GLY A 219 -7.09 11.81 2.69
CA GLY A 219 -8.09 12.51 3.50
C GLY A 219 -8.94 11.55 4.32
N LYS A 220 -10.00 12.10 4.91
CA LYS A 220 -11.02 11.35 5.65
C LYS A 220 -12.01 10.71 4.65
N ASP A 221 -12.46 11.50 3.69
CA ASP A 221 -13.48 11.11 2.70
C ASP A 221 -12.79 10.46 1.50
N LYS A 222 -12.58 9.15 1.60
CA LYS A 222 -11.93 8.38 0.54
C LYS A 222 -12.96 7.91 -0.47
N ASP A 223 -12.75 8.26 -1.73
CA ASP A 223 -13.56 7.75 -2.83
C ASP A 223 -12.80 6.63 -3.56
N GLU A 224 -13.09 5.38 -3.17
CA GLU A 224 -12.48 4.21 -3.78
C GLU A 224 -12.91 4.04 -5.25
N LYS A 225 -14.11 4.48 -5.64
CA LYS A 225 -14.60 4.37 -7.02
C LYS A 225 -13.83 5.31 -7.94
N VAL A 226 -13.73 6.58 -7.55
CA VAL A 226 -12.96 7.58 -8.30
C VAL A 226 -11.48 7.19 -8.38
N ALA A 227 -10.92 6.59 -7.32
CA ALA A 227 -9.57 6.04 -7.36
C ALA A 227 -9.42 4.92 -8.39
N VAL A 228 -10.38 3.99 -8.49
CA VAL A 228 -10.37 2.92 -9.49
C VAL A 228 -10.42 3.49 -10.90
N ASP A 229 -11.29 4.46 -11.16
CA ASP A 229 -11.41 5.13 -12.46
C ASP A 229 -10.11 5.85 -12.84
N ALA A 230 -9.50 6.57 -11.90
CA ALA A 230 -8.21 7.22 -12.12
C ALA A 230 -7.08 6.20 -12.37
N ILE A 231 -7.07 5.04 -11.70
CA ILE A 231 -6.10 3.97 -11.94
C ILE A 231 -6.33 3.31 -13.31
N ASN A 232 -7.58 3.18 -13.79
CA ASN A 232 -7.85 2.71 -15.14
C ASN A 232 -7.19 3.61 -16.21
N VAL A 233 -7.17 4.94 -16.00
CA VAL A 233 -6.44 5.86 -16.88
C VAL A 233 -4.93 5.58 -16.88
N VAL A 234 -4.35 5.22 -15.72
CA VAL A 234 -2.94 4.79 -15.66
C VAL A 234 -2.72 3.54 -16.51
N MET A 235 -3.65 2.59 -16.46
CA MET A 235 -3.55 1.36 -17.26
C MET A 235 -3.75 1.63 -18.75
N ASP A 236 -4.71 2.49 -19.14
CA ASP A 236 -4.92 2.89 -20.54
C ASP A 236 -3.66 3.55 -21.12
N PHE A 237 -3.03 4.42 -20.34
CA PHE A 237 -1.75 5.03 -20.70
C PHE A 237 -0.65 3.99 -20.93
N MET A 238 -0.57 2.98 -20.07
CA MET A 238 0.41 1.91 -20.20
C MET A 238 0.17 0.99 -21.40
N ASP A 239 -1.08 0.63 -21.65
CA ASP A 239 -1.49 -0.16 -22.81
C ASP A 239 -1.12 0.59 -24.10
N HIS A 240 -1.36 1.91 -24.13
CA HIS A 240 -0.94 2.79 -25.22
C HIS A 240 0.58 2.85 -25.38
N ALA A 241 1.32 3.06 -24.28
CA ALA A 241 2.78 3.08 -24.31
C ALA A 241 3.36 1.76 -24.84
N ALA A 242 2.82 0.62 -24.38
CA ALA A 242 3.22 -0.70 -24.87
C ALA A 242 2.97 -0.84 -26.38
N SER A 243 1.85 -0.33 -26.89
CA SER A 243 1.49 -0.41 -28.31
C SER A 243 2.48 0.29 -29.25
N ILE A 244 3.20 1.31 -28.78
CA ILE A 244 4.17 2.07 -29.58
C ILE A 244 5.63 1.66 -29.34
N PHE A 245 5.92 0.88 -28.30
CA PHE A 245 7.28 0.51 -27.90
C PHE A 245 8.06 -0.17 -29.02
N ASP A 246 7.44 -1.09 -29.76
CA ASP A 246 8.10 -1.82 -30.85
C ASP A 246 8.61 -0.90 -31.97
N ALA A 247 7.96 0.25 -32.21
CA ALA A 247 8.43 1.22 -33.19
C ALA A 247 9.60 2.07 -32.67
N VAL A 248 9.76 2.14 -31.35
CA VAL A 248 10.86 2.85 -30.71
C VAL A 248 12.10 1.97 -30.63
N ALA A 249 11.94 0.68 -30.32
CA ALA A 249 13.05 -0.23 -30.10
C ALA A 249 12.64 -1.71 -30.34
N GLU A 250 12.62 -2.10 -31.61
CA GLU A 250 12.25 -3.47 -32.00
C GLU A 250 13.21 -4.51 -31.41
N GLY A 251 12.68 -5.51 -30.71
CA GLY A 251 13.46 -6.63 -30.19
C GLY A 251 14.34 -6.30 -28.97
N VAL A 252 14.22 -5.10 -28.39
CA VAL A 252 14.96 -4.72 -27.18
C VAL A 252 14.16 -5.09 -25.93
N THR A 253 14.78 -5.85 -25.04
CA THR A 253 14.25 -6.06 -23.69
C THR A 253 14.78 -4.99 -22.73
N ILE A 254 13.90 -4.11 -22.28
CA ILE A 254 14.20 -3.13 -21.22
C ILE A 254 13.84 -3.69 -19.86
N LYS A 255 14.45 -3.13 -18.80
CA LYS A 255 13.94 -3.31 -17.45
C LYS A 255 12.48 -2.79 -17.41
N PRO A 256 11.55 -3.46 -16.72
CA PRO A 256 10.19 -2.94 -16.59
C PRO A 256 10.16 -1.51 -16.05
N VAL A 257 9.23 -0.70 -16.54
CA VAL A 257 9.01 0.64 -15.98
C VAL A 257 8.33 0.49 -14.62
N THR A 258 8.99 1.01 -13.59
CA THR A 258 8.46 1.03 -12.22
C THR A 258 8.39 2.47 -11.75
N TYR A 259 7.35 2.78 -10.98
CA TYR A 259 7.07 4.10 -10.45
C TYR A 259 8.28 4.63 -9.66
N GLY A 260 8.87 5.71 -10.17
CA GLY A 260 10.02 6.37 -9.56
C GLY A 260 9.70 7.60 -8.70
N GLY A 261 8.42 7.92 -8.50
CA GLY A 261 7.97 9.17 -7.89
C GLY A 261 8.07 9.23 -6.37
N SER A 262 7.35 10.18 -5.78
CA SER A 262 7.49 10.55 -4.36
C SER A 262 6.52 9.85 -3.40
N LEU A 263 5.52 9.13 -3.92
CA LEU A 263 4.55 8.42 -3.10
C LEU A 263 5.22 7.40 -2.19
N ARG A 264 4.70 7.29 -0.97
CA ARG A 264 5.22 6.29 -0.04
C ARG A 264 4.75 4.92 -0.52
N ARG A 265 5.57 3.90 -0.26
CA ARG A 265 5.20 2.50 -0.55
C ARG A 265 3.81 2.12 -0.04
N LYS A 266 3.42 2.59 1.15
CA LYS A 266 2.09 2.30 1.70
C LYS A 266 0.94 2.93 0.90
N ASP A 267 1.18 4.07 0.26
CA ASP A 267 0.18 4.76 -0.57
C ASP A 267 -0.02 3.96 -1.87
N LEU A 268 1.07 3.50 -2.50
CA LEU A 268 1.03 2.57 -3.64
C LEU A 268 0.36 1.22 -3.31
N GLU A 269 0.68 0.65 -2.14
CA GLU A 269 0.03 -0.58 -1.65
C GLU A 269 -1.47 -0.39 -1.42
N GLN A 270 -1.90 0.80 -0.99
CA GLN A 270 -3.31 1.14 -0.83
C GLN A 270 -4.02 1.23 -2.18
N MET A 271 -3.45 1.95 -3.16
CA MET A 271 -3.98 2.02 -4.52
C MET A 271 -4.12 0.62 -5.15
N PHE A 272 -3.07 -0.20 -5.03
CA PHE A 272 -3.11 -1.58 -5.50
C PHE A 272 -4.24 -2.38 -4.83
N SER A 273 -4.40 -2.25 -3.51
CA SER A 273 -5.43 -2.98 -2.77
C SER A 273 -6.84 -2.59 -3.22
N VAL A 274 -7.09 -1.30 -3.42
CA VAL A 274 -8.38 -0.76 -3.89
C VAL A 274 -8.67 -1.25 -5.31
N TYR A 275 -7.68 -1.15 -6.21
CA TYR A 275 -7.85 -1.56 -7.59
C TYR A 275 -8.02 -3.08 -7.75
N ALA A 276 -7.19 -3.89 -7.08
CA ALA A 276 -7.34 -5.34 -7.11
C ALA A 276 -8.63 -5.81 -6.43
N GLY A 277 -9.09 -5.08 -5.40
CA GLY A 277 -10.38 -5.30 -4.75
C GLY A 277 -11.57 -5.07 -5.69
N SER A 278 -11.46 -4.09 -6.59
CA SER A 278 -12.51 -3.77 -7.56
C SER A 278 -12.74 -4.90 -8.58
N THR A 279 -11.72 -5.72 -8.89
CA THR A 279 -11.87 -6.94 -9.71
C THR A 279 -12.90 -7.90 -9.11
N MET A 280 -12.88 -8.10 -7.78
CA MET A 280 -13.85 -8.96 -7.11
C MET A 280 -15.22 -8.31 -6.99
N GLY A 281 -15.27 -7.00 -6.72
CA GLY A 281 -16.51 -6.22 -6.68
C GLY A 281 -17.24 -6.20 -8.04
N GLY A 282 -16.49 -6.11 -9.14
CA GLY A 282 -17.01 -6.18 -10.51
C GLY A 282 -17.42 -7.58 -10.97
N LEU A 283 -16.96 -8.64 -10.28
CA LEU A 283 -17.46 -10.00 -10.48
C LEU A 283 -18.83 -10.21 -9.81
N MET A 284 -19.14 -9.42 -8.77
CA MET A 284 -20.43 -9.41 -8.08
C MET A 284 -21.40 -8.34 -8.62
N SER A 285 -20.87 -7.27 -9.23
CA SER A 285 -21.66 -6.19 -9.83
C SER A 285 -21.82 -6.43 -11.32
N MET A 286 -23.06 -6.48 -11.83
CA MET A 286 -23.36 -6.74 -13.26
C MET A 286 -22.77 -5.71 -14.25
N ASP A 287 -22.10 -4.65 -13.77
CA ASP A 287 -21.69 -3.50 -14.58
C ASP A 287 -20.36 -3.69 -15.33
N GLY A 288 -19.69 -4.84 -15.22
CA GLY A 288 -18.61 -5.26 -16.13
C GLY A 288 -17.35 -4.37 -16.19
N GLY A 289 -17.27 -3.29 -15.41
CA GLY A 289 -16.17 -2.33 -15.39
C GLY A 289 -15.04 -2.62 -14.41
N GLY A 290 -14.98 -3.84 -13.84
CA GLY A 290 -13.93 -4.23 -12.89
C GLY A 290 -12.56 -4.38 -13.55
N ALA A 291 -11.49 -4.20 -12.76
CA ALA A 291 -10.12 -4.41 -13.22
C ALA A 291 -9.90 -5.87 -13.68
N THR A 292 -9.26 -6.09 -14.82
CA THR A 292 -8.87 -7.44 -15.28
C THR A 292 -7.63 -7.92 -14.55
N GLN A 293 -7.42 -9.25 -14.46
CA GLN A 293 -6.22 -9.81 -13.80
C GLN A 293 -4.92 -9.29 -14.44
N ASP A 294 -4.86 -9.20 -15.78
CA ASP A 294 -3.69 -8.71 -16.50
C ASP A 294 -3.34 -7.26 -16.11
N ARG A 295 -4.36 -6.42 -15.87
CA ARG A 295 -4.18 -5.04 -15.40
C ARG A 295 -3.71 -4.98 -13.96
N VAL A 296 -4.23 -5.85 -13.10
CA VAL A 296 -3.78 -5.97 -11.70
C VAL A 296 -2.30 -6.36 -11.66
N ASP A 297 -1.89 -7.36 -12.45
CA ASP A 297 -0.49 -7.82 -12.53
C ASP A 297 0.43 -6.71 -13.08
N THR A 298 -0.05 -5.96 -14.08
CA THR A 298 0.68 -4.81 -14.64
C THR A 298 0.85 -3.71 -13.59
N LEU A 299 -0.21 -3.34 -12.86
CA LEU A 299 -0.15 -2.36 -11.78
C LEU A 299 0.79 -2.82 -10.66
N GLN A 300 0.77 -4.11 -10.32
CA GLN A 300 1.67 -4.72 -9.35
C GLN A 300 3.14 -4.49 -9.76
N LEU A 301 3.46 -4.75 -11.03
CA LEU A 301 4.79 -4.58 -11.58
C LEU A 301 5.24 -3.11 -11.53
N VAL A 302 4.37 -2.19 -11.95
CA VAL A 302 4.64 -0.74 -11.97
C VAL A 302 4.92 -0.22 -10.56
N PHE A 303 4.13 -0.65 -9.58
CA PHE A 303 4.34 -0.23 -8.20
C PHE A 303 5.51 -0.96 -7.51
N GLY A 304 6.13 -1.93 -8.19
CA GLY A 304 7.22 -2.73 -7.62
C GLY A 304 6.77 -3.55 -6.43
N ILE A 305 5.51 -4.02 -6.43
CA ILE A 305 4.95 -4.88 -5.41
C ILE A 305 5.33 -6.32 -5.73
N THR A 306 5.86 -7.04 -4.73
CA THR A 306 6.21 -8.45 -4.89
C THR A 306 4.95 -9.32 -4.85
N ASP A 307 4.93 -10.46 -5.56
CA ASP A 307 3.76 -11.37 -5.63
C ASP A 307 3.20 -11.72 -4.25
N LYS A 308 4.06 -12.16 -3.32
CA LYS A 308 3.66 -12.47 -1.94
C LYS A 308 2.98 -11.30 -1.22
N LYS A 309 3.39 -10.08 -1.52
CA LYS A 309 2.82 -8.86 -0.94
C LYS A 309 1.51 -8.50 -1.63
N ALA A 310 1.41 -8.66 -2.94
CA ALA A 310 0.18 -8.47 -3.70
C ALA A 310 -0.91 -9.44 -3.21
N GLU A 311 -0.60 -10.72 -3.10
CA GLU A 311 -1.51 -11.75 -2.54
C GLU A 311 -2.01 -11.37 -1.14
N GLY A 312 -1.08 -10.98 -0.24
CA GLY A 312 -1.46 -10.58 1.12
C GLY A 312 -2.31 -9.30 1.16
N LEU A 313 -2.10 -8.35 0.24
CA LEU A 313 -2.93 -7.15 0.12
C LEU A 313 -4.33 -7.49 -0.39
N MET A 314 -4.44 -8.36 -1.41
CA MET A 314 -5.71 -8.84 -1.94
C MET A 314 -6.52 -9.61 -0.87
N GLN A 315 -5.90 -10.54 -0.16
CA GLN A 315 -6.54 -11.26 0.95
C GLN A 315 -7.02 -10.32 2.05
N LYS A 316 -6.19 -9.34 2.42
CA LYS A 316 -6.56 -8.35 3.45
C LYS A 316 -7.74 -7.48 2.98
N HIS A 317 -7.74 -7.05 1.72
CA HIS A 317 -8.85 -6.26 1.17
C HIS A 317 -10.13 -7.10 1.13
N MET A 318 -10.07 -8.35 0.64
CA MET A 318 -11.20 -9.29 0.66
C MET A 318 -11.78 -9.47 2.08
N MET A 319 -10.93 -9.70 3.08
CA MET A 319 -11.38 -9.84 4.47
C MET A 319 -12.02 -8.55 5.00
N LYS A 320 -11.47 -7.38 4.66
CA LYS A 320 -12.05 -6.08 5.02
C LYS A 320 -13.44 -5.91 4.38
N THR A 321 -13.58 -6.20 3.10
CA THR A 321 -14.85 -6.10 2.37
C THR A 321 -15.89 -7.05 2.95
N MET A 322 -15.52 -8.31 3.23
CA MET A 322 -16.41 -9.28 3.89
C MET A 322 -16.84 -8.81 5.28
N MET A 323 -15.92 -8.28 6.09
CA MET A 323 -16.25 -7.75 7.42
C MET A 323 -17.16 -6.53 7.34
N ASN A 324 -16.96 -5.63 6.37
CA ASN A 324 -17.81 -4.47 6.16
C ASN A 324 -19.23 -4.88 5.74
N MET A 325 -19.38 -5.87 4.87
CA MET A 325 -20.68 -6.44 4.54
C MET A 325 -21.36 -7.04 5.78
N MET A 326 -20.64 -7.80 6.61
CA MET A 326 -21.19 -8.37 7.85
C MET A 326 -21.62 -7.31 8.87
N LYS A 327 -20.92 -6.17 8.93
CA LYS A 327 -21.24 -5.06 9.82
C LYS A 327 -22.40 -4.20 9.32
N ASN A 328 -22.62 -4.16 8.01
CA ASN A 328 -23.69 -3.41 7.37
C ASN A 328 -24.76 -4.37 6.84
N PRO A 329 -25.65 -4.91 7.70
CA PRO A 329 -26.68 -5.87 7.30
C PRO A 329 -27.64 -5.33 6.25
N ASP A 330 -27.76 -4.00 6.10
CA ASP A 330 -28.56 -3.38 5.04
C ASP A 330 -27.91 -3.48 3.66
N ALA A 331 -26.57 -3.50 3.56
CA ALA A 331 -25.85 -3.73 2.31
C ALA A 331 -26.01 -5.17 1.79
N ILE A 332 -26.40 -6.10 2.67
CA ILE A 332 -26.67 -7.50 2.35
C ILE A 332 -28.09 -7.68 1.78
N LYS A 333 -29.06 -6.84 2.17
CA LYS A 333 -30.47 -6.99 1.80
C LYS A 333 -30.74 -6.79 0.30
N ASP A 334 -29.96 -5.94 -0.35
CA ASP A 334 -30.15 -5.60 -1.76
C ASP A 334 -29.27 -6.44 -2.72
N MET A 335 -28.53 -7.44 -2.23
CA MET A 335 -27.76 -8.33 -3.10
C MET A 335 -28.68 -9.38 -3.77
N PRO A 336 -28.87 -9.33 -5.10
CA PRO A 336 -29.67 -10.33 -5.81
C PRO A 336 -28.99 -11.70 -5.68
N GLY A 337 -29.71 -12.67 -5.10
CA GLY A 337 -29.20 -14.01 -4.80
C GLY A 337 -29.08 -14.31 -3.29
N MET A 338 -29.15 -13.29 -2.43
CA MET A 338 -29.26 -13.48 -0.98
C MET A 338 -30.67 -13.86 -0.54
N GLU A 339 -31.74 -13.60 -1.30
CA GLU A 339 -33.08 -14.12 -0.97
C GLU A 339 -33.08 -15.67 -0.91
N GLY A 340 -32.29 -16.33 -1.76
CA GLY A 340 -32.08 -17.78 -1.70
C GLY A 340 -31.17 -18.22 -0.54
N MET A 341 -30.23 -17.37 -0.11
CA MET A 341 -29.33 -17.64 1.02
C MET A 341 -30.02 -17.40 2.36
N GLU A 342 -30.85 -16.37 2.48
CA GLU A 342 -31.70 -16.08 3.63
C GLU A 342 -32.82 -17.13 3.73
N GLU A 343 -33.41 -17.57 2.62
CA GLU A 343 -34.36 -18.70 2.60
C GLU A 343 -33.66 -20.03 2.96
N MET A 344 -32.40 -20.25 2.53
CA MET A 344 -31.58 -21.40 2.92
C MET A 344 -31.15 -21.35 4.41
N MET A 345 -30.79 -20.17 4.92
CA MET A 345 -30.38 -19.95 6.31
C MET A 345 -31.59 -19.96 7.26
N LYS A 346 -32.77 -19.56 6.78
CA LYS A 346 -34.05 -19.67 7.47
C LYS A 346 -34.64 -21.09 7.37
N MET A 347 -34.35 -21.84 6.32
CA MET A 347 -34.55 -23.29 6.25
C MET A 347 -33.59 -24.06 7.17
N MET A 348 -32.41 -23.53 7.46
CA MET A 348 -31.45 -24.15 8.38
C MET A 348 -31.67 -23.74 9.84
N GLY A 349 -32.05 -22.49 10.11
CA GLY A 349 -32.18 -21.92 11.46
C GLY A 349 -33.61 -21.75 11.97
N GLY A 350 -34.63 -22.09 11.17
CA GLY A 350 -36.03 -22.10 11.60
C GLY A 350 -36.43 -23.41 12.26
N GLU A 351 -37.15 -23.33 13.39
CA GLU A 351 -37.72 -24.41 14.24
C GLU A 351 -38.58 -25.47 13.50
N GLY A 352 -37.99 -26.20 12.55
CA GLY A 352 -38.69 -27.16 11.71
C GLY A 352 -37.71 -27.94 10.85
N GLY A 353 -36.91 -28.78 11.51
CA GLY A 353 -35.82 -29.53 10.91
C GLY A 353 -36.17 -30.31 9.64
N LEU A 354 -35.24 -30.27 8.70
CA LEU A 354 -35.01 -31.35 7.75
C LEU A 354 -34.14 -32.41 8.46
N PRO A 355 -34.69 -33.58 8.82
CA PRO A 355 -33.92 -34.66 9.40
C PRO A 355 -33.02 -35.27 8.32
N GLY A 356 -31.76 -34.83 8.24
CA GLY A 356 -30.74 -35.58 7.50
C GLY A 356 -29.66 -34.81 6.73
N MET A 357 -29.59 -33.48 6.79
CA MET A 357 -28.50 -32.72 6.13
C MET A 357 -27.93 -31.59 7.00
N GLY A 358 -27.66 -31.89 8.27
CA GLY A 358 -26.83 -31.02 9.11
C GLY A 358 -25.38 -31.08 8.64
N MET A 359 -24.86 -29.96 8.12
CA MET A 359 -23.42 -29.69 8.10
C MET A 359 -22.93 -29.68 9.56
N PRO A 360 -21.99 -30.56 9.95
CA PRO A 360 -21.51 -30.62 11.32
C PRO A 360 -20.62 -29.42 11.61
N GLY A 361 -21.01 -28.61 12.60
CA GLY A 361 -20.10 -27.67 13.26
C GLY A 361 -20.47 -26.19 13.28
N MET A 362 -21.73 -25.80 13.09
CA MET A 362 -22.09 -24.36 13.08
C MET A 362 -23.18 -23.90 14.05
N ASP A 363 -23.49 -24.69 15.06
CA ASP A 363 -24.17 -24.18 16.26
C ASP A 363 -23.28 -24.45 17.45
N GLY A 364 -23.12 -23.46 18.33
CA GLY A 364 -22.37 -23.54 19.59
C GLY A 364 -22.95 -24.51 20.62
N ALA A 365 -23.62 -25.57 20.17
CA ALA A 365 -23.76 -26.80 20.92
C ALA A 365 -22.39 -27.51 20.88
N ASP A 366 -21.92 -27.93 22.05
CA ASP A 366 -20.74 -28.77 22.20
C ASP A 366 -20.72 -29.83 21.09
N LEU A 367 -19.72 -29.75 20.19
CA LEU A 367 -19.49 -30.75 19.15
C LEU A 367 -19.62 -32.13 19.80
N SER A 368 -20.49 -32.96 19.24
CA SER A 368 -20.66 -34.29 19.81
C SER A 368 -19.30 -34.99 19.81
N PRO A 369 -19.02 -35.85 20.81
CA PRO A 369 -17.72 -36.53 20.89
C PRO A 369 -17.32 -37.29 19.62
N GLU A 370 -18.30 -37.68 18.79
CA GLU A 370 -18.10 -38.34 17.50
C GLU A 370 -17.69 -37.35 16.39
N GLU A 371 -18.31 -36.18 16.33
CA GLU A 371 -17.93 -35.12 15.39
C GLU A 371 -16.55 -34.55 15.72
N LEU A 372 -16.24 -34.37 17.01
CA LEU A 372 -14.91 -33.96 17.45
C LEU A 372 -13.86 -34.99 17.00
N LYS A 373 -14.14 -36.29 17.11
CA LYS A 373 -13.26 -37.35 16.61
C LYS A 373 -13.07 -37.29 15.10
N GLN A 374 -14.12 -36.99 14.35
CA GLN A 374 -14.05 -36.90 12.90
C GLN A 374 -13.24 -35.67 12.44
N THR A 375 -13.48 -34.50 13.02
CA THR A 375 -12.72 -33.27 12.75
C THR A 375 -11.25 -33.45 13.10
N VAL A 376 -10.97 -34.08 14.25
CA VAL A 376 -9.62 -34.37 14.70
C VAL A 376 -8.91 -35.39 13.80
N SER A 377 -9.63 -36.40 13.29
CA SER A 377 -9.10 -37.37 12.31
C SER A 377 -8.76 -36.71 10.98
N MET A 378 -9.61 -35.81 10.49
CA MET A 378 -9.38 -35.09 9.23
C MET A 378 -8.20 -34.11 9.33
N MET A 379 -8.04 -33.45 10.49
CA MET A 379 -6.86 -32.62 10.77
C MET A 379 -5.57 -33.44 10.86
N LYS A 380 -5.63 -34.68 11.39
CA LYS A 380 -4.49 -35.59 11.41
C LYS A 380 -4.05 -35.99 10.00
N GLU A 381 -4.98 -36.28 9.09
CA GLU A 381 -4.66 -36.55 7.68
C GLU A 381 -4.04 -35.34 6.97
N LEU A 382 -4.52 -34.12 7.27
CA LEU A 382 -3.94 -32.89 6.73
C LEU A 382 -2.53 -32.62 7.27
N MET A 383 -2.28 -32.96 8.54
CA MET A 383 -0.97 -32.86 9.17
C MET A 383 0.00 -33.91 8.63
N ASP A 384 -0.45 -35.16 8.46
CA ASP A 384 0.35 -36.28 7.95
C ASP A 384 0.62 -36.17 6.44
N SER A 385 -0.22 -35.45 5.69
CA SER A 385 -0.01 -35.18 4.26
C SER A 385 1.07 -34.12 3.98
N GLY A 386 1.55 -33.41 5.01
CA GLY A 386 2.56 -32.36 4.88
C GLY A 386 2.08 -31.10 4.15
N GLN A 387 0.76 -30.95 3.95
CA GLN A 387 0.15 -29.78 3.30
C GLN A 387 0.08 -28.54 4.20
N VAL A 388 0.28 -28.71 5.50
CA VAL A 388 0.26 -27.62 6.49
C VAL A 388 1.65 -27.40 7.05
N SER A 389 2.12 -26.15 7.05
CA SER A 389 3.43 -25.80 7.60
C SER A 389 3.44 -25.88 9.13
N GLU A 390 4.62 -26.10 9.74
CA GLU A 390 4.73 -26.17 11.21
C GLU A 390 4.24 -24.88 11.91
N ALA A 391 4.38 -23.72 11.26
CA ALA A 391 3.92 -22.45 11.80
C ALA A 391 2.38 -22.34 11.82
N GLU A 392 1.70 -22.87 10.80
CA GLU A 392 0.24 -22.94 10.76
C GLU A 392 -0.29 -23.97 11.76
N LEU A 393 0.43 -25.08 11.94
CA LEU A 393 0.09 -26.08 12.96
C LEU A 393 0.17 -25.51 14.38
N ASP A 394 1.16 -24.69 14.69
CA ASP A 394 1.28 -24.08 16.01
C ASP A 394 0.17 -23.06 16.30
N GLU A 395 -0.30 -22.33 15.29
CA GLU A 395 -1.44 -21.42 15.44
C GLU A 395 -2.77 -22.19 15.58
N ILE A 396 -2.96 -23.28 14.83
CA ILE A 396 -4.11 -24.17 14.97
C ILE A 396 -4.16 -24.80 16.38
N ARG A 397 -3.01 -25.28 16.89
CA ARG A 397 -2.89 -25.81 18.26
C ARG A 397 -3.28 -24.78 19.31
N LYS A 398 -2.86 -23.53 19.10
CA LYS A 398 -3.17 -22.42 19.99
C LYS A 398 -4.66 -22.08 19.99
N GLN A 399 -5.29 -22.04 18.81
CA GLN A 399 -6.73 -21.83 18.67
C GLN A 399 -7.54 -22.98 19.31
N PHE A 400 -7.14 -24.24 19.11
CA PHE A 400 -7.80 -25.39 19.75
C PHE A 400 -7.68 -25.37 21.26
N ARG A 401 -6.50 -25.01 21.80
CA ARG A 401 -6.30 -24.89 23.25
C ARG A 401 -7.13 -23.76 23.86
N GLU A 402 -7.30 -22.65 23.16
CA GLU A 402 -8.17 -21.55 23.59
C GLU A 402 -9.65 -21.94 23.56
N MET A 403 -10.08 -22.73 22.57
CA MET A 403 -11.50 -23.14 22.43
C MET A 403 -11.90 -24.31 23.33
N TYR A 404 -11.05 -25.33 23.48
CA TYR A 404 -11.40 -26.60 24.14
C TYR A 404 -10.61 -26.86 25.43
N GLY A 405 -9.72 -25.94 25.81
CA GLY A 405 -8.90 -26.07 27.02
C GLY A 405 -7.75 -27.07 26.92
N ASP A 406 -7.74 -27.92 25.89
CA ASP A 406 -6.72 -28.94 25.64
C ASP A 406 -6.09 -28.79 24.26
N ASP A 407 -4.84 -29.25 24.13
CA ASP A 407 -4.12 -29.27 22.85
C ASP A 407 -4.68 -30.35 21.91
N ILE A 408 -4.69 -30.08 20.61
CA ILE A 408 -5.20 -31.01 19.59
C ILE A 408 -4.49 -32.37 19.65
N SER A 409 -3.18 -32.39 19.92
CA SER A 409 -2.41 -33.63 20.09
C SER A 409 -2.82 -34.41 21.34
N THR A 410 -3.30 -33.73 22.37
CA THR A 410 -3.82 -34.35 23.60
C THR A 410 -5.21 -34.92 23.37
N LEU A 411 -6.05 -34.22 22.59
CA LEU A 411 -7.39 -34.70 22.19
C LEU A 411 -7.31 -35.89 21.24
N ILE A 412 -6.38 -35.88 20.27
CA ILE A 412 -6.06 -37.05 19.42
C ILE A 412 -5.66 -38.24 20.30
N GLY A 413 -4.74 -38.03 21.24
CA GLY A 413 -4.29 -39.10 22.13
C GLY A 413 -5.38 -39.66 23.05
N LYS A 414 -6.28 -38.80 23.57
CA LYS A 414 -7.45 -39.23 24.36
C LYS A 414 -8.46 -40.01 23.51
N ALA A 415 -8.73 -39.54 22.29
CA ALA A 415 -9.63 -40.21 21.36
C ALA A 415 -9.10 -41.60 20.92
N GLU A 416 -7.80 -41.71 20.70
CA GLU A 416 -7.12 -42.99 20.39
C GLU A 416 -7.11 -43.94 21.59
N ALA A 417 -6.94 -43.42 22.81
CA ALA A 417 -7.00 -44.22 24.04
C ALA A 417 -8.42 -44.75 24.33
N GLU A 418 -9.47 -43.98 24.02
CA GLU A 418 -10.87 -44.40 24.18
C GLU A 418 -11.37 -45.32 23.05
N GLY A 419 -10.77 -45.26 21.86
CA GLY A 419 -11.05 -46.19 20.74
C GLY A 419 -10.32 -47.53 20.83
N GLY A 420 -9.42 -47.71 21.79
CA GLY A 420 -8.56 -48.89 21.97
C GLY A 420 -9.15 -50.04 22.80
N THR A 421 -10.38 -49.90 23.31
CA THR A 421 -11.12 -51.01 23.94
C THR A 421 -12.32 -51.39 23.08
N ALA A 422 -12.05 -52.17 22.03
CA ALA A 422 -13.01 -53.04 21.37
C ALA A 422 -12.59 -54.50 21.57
#